data_AF-A0A2E6MLZ5-F1
#
_entry.id   AF-A0A2E6MLZ5-F1
#
_cell.length_a   1.000
_cell.length_b   1.000
_cell.length_c   1.000
_cell.angle_alpha   90.00
_cell.angle_beta   90.00
_cell.angle_gamma   90.00
#
_symmetry.space_group_name_H-M   'P 1'
#
loop_
_entity.id
_entity.type
_entity.pdbx_description
1 polymer ?
#
loop_
_entity_poly.entity_id
_entity_poly.type
_entity_poly.pdbx_seq_one_letter_code
_entity_poly.pdbx_strand_id
1 'polypeptide(L)'
;MGGRSICISPKLPYTPRLADPSPTITKFQCNVSISVNTVFFALYRDLVGESTLAVDLPVGATVADLVEELRGRGAPFDSLPTDPAVAVNQTYAMLDERLGTGDEVAFIPPVAGG
;
A
#
# COMPACT_ATOMS: atom_id res chain seq x y z
N MET A 1 0.07 -29.46 -71.11
CA MET A 1 1.52 -29.31 -70.81
C MET A 1 1.70 -28.15 -69.86
N GLY A 2 2.44 -28.35 -68.76
CA GLY A 2 3.01 -27.30 -67.88
C GLY A 2 1.97 -26.65 -66.97
N GLY A 3 1.98 -26.87 -65.66
CA GLY A 3 3.02 -26.35 -64.77
C GLY A 3 2.79 -24.85 -64.56
N ARG A 4 2.75 -24.27 -63.38
CA ARG A 4 3.39 -24.60 -62.12
C ARG A 4 2.91 -23.57 -61.07
N SER A 5 2.94 -24.00 -59.81
CA SER A 5 3.49 -23.24 -58.68
C SER A 5 2.90 -21.87 -58.27
N ILE A 6 2.20 -21.92 -57.13
CA ILE A 6 2.42 -21.15 -55.89
C ILE A 6 3.19 -19.82 -55.95
N CYS A 7 2.57 -18.77 -55.40
CA CYS A 7 3.19 -17.72 -54.58
C CYS A 7 2.06 -17.11 -53.72
N ILE A 8 1.67 -17.73 -52.60
CA ILE A 8 1.94 -17.24 -51.23
C ILE A 8 2.42 -15.79 -51.18
N SER A 9 1.46 -14.86 -51.25
CA SER A 9 1.63 -13.47 -50.83
C SER A 9 1.76 -13.37 -49.30
N PRO A 10 2.47 -12.33 -48.81
CA PRO A 10 3.49 -12.50 -47.78
C PRO A 10 2.95 -12.29 -46.37
N LYS A 11 3.59 -13.02 -45.45
CA LYS A 11 3.65 -12.69 -44.03
C LYS A 11 4.25 -11.29 -43.88
N LEU A 12 3.40 -10.29 -43.67
CA LEU A 12 3.82 -9.06 -43.03
C LEU A 12 3.59 -9.23 -41.52
N PRO A 13 4.62 -8.99 -40.69
CA PRO A 13 4.54 -9.14 -39.26
C PRO A 13 3.58 -8.08 -38.72
N TYR A 14 2.64 -8.49 -37.88
CA TYR A 14 1.93 -7.56 -37.02
C TYR A 14 2.96 -6.90 -36.11
N THR A 15 3.40 -5.70 -36.48
CA THR A 15 4.15 -4.81 -35.58
C THR A 15 3.14 -4.19 -34.63
N PRO A 16 3.14 -4.52 -33.33
CA PRO A 16 2.41 -3.71 -32.36
C PRO A 16 3.08 -2.34 -32.30
N ARG A 17 2.45 -1.35 -32.95
CA ARG A 17 2.85 0.04 -32.83
C ARG A 17 2.44 0.48 -31.43
N LEU A 18 3.44 0.69 -30.57
CA LEU A 18 3.35 1.42 -29.31
C LEU A 18 2.43 2.64 -29.46
N ALA A 19 1.18 2.54 -29.01
CA ALA A 19 0.31 3.63 -28.52
C ALA A 19 -1.16 3.18 -28.53
N ASP A 20 -1.49 2.09 -27.83
CA ASP A 20 -2.83 1.95 -27.27
C ASP A 20 -2.67 2.09 -25.75
N PRO A 21 -2.82 3.30 -25.17
CA PRO A 21 -3.24 3.36 -23.78
C PRO A 21 -4.64 2.73 -23.77
N SER A 22 -4.69 1.51 -23.22
CA SER A 22 -5.90 0.73 -22.97
C SER A 22 -7.09 1.66 -22.68
N PRO A 23 -8.26 1.44 -23.31
CA PRO A 23 -9.45 2.20 -22.96
C PRO A 23 -9.63 2.09 -21.45
N THR A 24 -9.76 3.26 -20.83
CA THR A 24 -10.16 3.51 -19.47
C THR A 24 -11.30 2.55 -19.10
N ILE A 25 -10.95 1.37 -18.58
CA ILE A 25 -11.88 0.63 -17.75
C ILE A 25 -11.95 1.49 -16.51
N THR A 26 -12.97 2.34 -16.48
CA THR A 26 -13.50 2.99 -15.30
C THR A 26 -13.45 1.97 -14.19
N LYS A 27 -12.48 2.18 -13.30
CA LYS A 27 -12.27 1.49 -12.03
C LYS A 27 -13.65 1.24 -11.44
N PHE A 28 -14.13 0.00 -11.46
CA PHE A 28 -15.25 -0.41 -10.62
C PHE A 28 -14.76 -0.14 -9.19
N GLN A 29 -15.06 1.05 -8.68
CA GLN A 29 -14.82 1.45 -7.31
C GLN A 29 -15.84 0.70 -6.46
N CYS A 30 -15.58 -0.58 -6.20
CA CYS A 30 -15.76 -1.02 -4.83
C CYS A 30 -14.72 -0.22 -4.03
N ASN A 31 -15.16 0.89 -3.45
CA ASN A 31 -14.40 1.67 -2.48
C ASN A 31 -14.21 0.78 -1.23
N VAL A 32 -13.31 -0.20 -1.33
CA VAL A 32 -12.97 -1.07 -0.22
C VAL A 32 -11.78 -0.40 0.45
N SER A 33 -12.09 0.56 1.31
CA SER A 33 -11.15 1.04 2.30
C SER A 33 -11.31 0.25 3.59
N ILE A 34 -10.22 0.10 4.30
CA ILE A 34 -10.15 -0.56 5.60
C ILE A 34 -9.93 0.53 6.64
N SER A 35 -10.68 0.48 7.73
CA SER A 35 -10.47 1.37 8.88
C SER A 35 -9.59 0.65 9.88
N VAL A 36 -8.40 1.16 10.14
CA VAL A 36 -7.47 0.62 11.15
C VAL A 36 -7.38 1.57 12.34
N ASN A 37 -7.17 1.04 13.53
CA ASN A 37 -6.98 1.83 14.74
C ASN A 37 -5.50 1.88 15.10
N THR A 38 -4.86 3.02 14.88
CA THR A 38 -3.47 3.21 15.30
C THR A 38 -3.39 3.62 16.76
N VAL A 39 -2.52 2.98 17.54
CA VAL A 39 -2.34 3.24 18.97
C VAL A 39 -0.92 3.74 19.18
N PHE A 40 -0.75 4.86 19.86
CA PHE A 40 0.55 5.44 20.13
C PHE A 40 0.94 5.23 21.60
N PHE A 41 2.14 4.71 21.85
CA PHE A 41 2.67 4.49 23.20
C PHE A 41 3.83 5.44 23.52
N ALA A 42 3.98 5.74 24.83
CA ALA A 42 5.08 6.54 25.39
C ALA A 42 5.36 7.84 24.62
N LEU A 43 6.55 7.97 24.02
CA LEU A 43 6.97 9.17 23.27
C LEU A 43 6.04 9.47 22.09
N TYR A 44 5.54 8.45 21.40
CA TYR A 44 4.65 8.67 20.24
C TYR A 44 3.31 9.27 20.66
N ARG A 45 2.79 8.91 21.84
CA ARG A 45 1.58 9.51 22.40
C ARG A 45 1.79 10.99 22.75
N ASP A 46 2.95 11.32 23.32
CA ASP A 46 3.30 12.70 23.67
C ASP A 46 3.47 13.56 22.41
N LEU A 47 4.08 13.00 21.36
CA LEU A 47 4.24 13.66 20.06
C LEU A 47 2.90 13.92 19.37
N VAL A 48 2.05 12.90 19.26
CA VAL A 48 0.77 12.99 18.56
C VAL A 48 -0.30 13.71 19.40
N GLY A 49 -0.19 13.68 20.72
CA GLY A 49 -1.18 14.19 21.67
C GLY A 49 -2.38 13.26 21.87
N GLU A 50 -2.57 12.29 20.97
CA GLU A 50 -3.64 11.30 21.01
C GLU A 50 -3.08 9.90 21.32
N SER A 51 -3.82 9.12 22.11
CA SER A 51 -3.46 7.71 22.37
C SER A 51 -3.85 6.79 21.21
N THR A 52 -4.88 7.15 20.45
CA THR A 52 -5.44 6.33 19.38
C THR A 52 -5.93 7.19 18.23
N LEU A 53 -5.74 6.73 16.99
CA LEU A 53 -6.18 7.43 15.79
C LEU A 53 -6.71 6.41 14.77
N ALA A 54 -7.94 6.62 14.32
CA ALA A 54 -8.50 5.85 13.22
C ALA A 54 -7.96 6.37 11.88
N VAL A 55 -7.41 5.47 11.07
CA VAL A 55 -6.90 5.76 9.73
C VAL A 55 -7.64 4.88 8.73
N ASP A 56 -8.18 5.50 7.68
CA ASP A 56 -8.78 4.80 6.55
C ASP A 56 -7.72 4.61 5.48
N LEU A 57 -7.50 3.37 5.08
CA LEU A 57 -6.49 2.96 4.11
C LEU A 57 -7.11 2.13 2.99
N PRO A 58 -6.49 2.04 1.80
CA PRO A 58 -6.96 1.12 0.78
C PRO A 58 -6.87 -0.35 1.25
N VAL A 59 -7.77 -1.21 0.77
CA VAL A 59 -7.69 -2.65 1.05
C VAL A 59 -6.36 -3.23 0.60
N GLY A 60 -5.72 -3.99 1.49
CA GLY A 60 -4.39 -4.55 1.25
C GLY A 60 -3.24 -3.59 1.50
N ALA A 61 -3.50 -2.42 2.10
CA ALA A 61 -2.47 -1.56 2.66
C ALA A 61 -1.62 -2.32 3.69
N THR A 62 -0.35 -1.94 3.78
CA THR A 62 0.59 -2.50 4.75
C THR A 62 0.84 -1.52 5.88
N VAL A 63 1.55 -1.97 6.91
CA VAL A 63 1.97 -1.06 7.97
C VAL A 63 2.88 0.07 7.44
N ALA A 64 3.70 -0.18 6.42
CA ALA A 64 4.51 0.84 5.76
C ALA A 64 3.62 1.93 5.15
N ASP A 65 2.58 1.52 4.41
CA ASP A 65 1.61 2.42 3.79
C ASP A 65 0.91 3.28 4.85
N LEU A 66 0.52 2.67 5.98
CA LEU A 66 -0.02 3.39 7.13
C LEU A 66 0.97 4.45 7.69
N VAL A 67 2.25 4.10 7.84
CA VAL A 67 3.29 5.03 8.33
C VAL A 67 3.49 6.18 7.35
N GLU A 68 3.56 5.88 6.05
CA GLU A 68 3.67 6.90 5.01
C GLU A 68 2.45 7.82 4.98
N GLU A 69 1.23 7.27 5.09
CA GLU A 69 -0.01 8.04 5.17
C GLU A 69 -0.05 8.93 6.42
N LEU A 70 0.36 8.40 7.58
CA LEU A 70 0.47 9.20 8.81
C LEU A 70 1.46 10.34 8.62
N ARG A 71 2.66 10.08 8.10
CA ARG A 71 3.67 11.13 7.83
C ARG A 71 3.17 12.14 6.81
N GLY A 72 2.43 11.69 5.80
CA GLY A 72 1.78 12.52 4.78
C GLY A 72 0.72 13.48 5.34
N ARG A 73 0.11 13.15 6.49
CA ARG A 73 -0.82 14.07 7.20
C ARG A 73 -0.11 15.30 7.78
N GLY A 74 1.22 15.30 7.87
CA GLY A 74 2.02 16.42 8.37
C GLY A 74 2.28 16.36 9.88
N ALA A 75 2.75 17.48 10.44
CA ALA A 75 3.07 17.57 11.87
C ALA A 75 1.81 17.32 12.73
N PRO A 76 1.91 16.53 13.82
CA PRO A 76 3.13 16.00 14.45
C PRO A 76 3.60 14.61 13.94
N PHE A 77 2.88 13.98 13.01
CA PHE A 77 3.16 12.62 12.54
C PHE A 77 4.43 12.50 11.68
N ASP A 78 4.84 13.57 11.00
CA ASP A 78 6.10 13.59 10.23
C ASP A 78 7.35 13.30 11.10
N SER A 79 7.27 13.60 12.40
CA SER A 79 8.33 13.31 13.37
C SER A 79 8.48 11.82 13.72
N LEU A 80 7.58 10.95 13.23
CA LEU A 80 7.69 9.51 13.41
C LEU A 80 8.90 8.97 12.62
N PRO A 81 9.67 8.02 13.18
CA PRO A 81 10.77 7.40 12.45
C PRO A 81 10.23 6.62 11.25
N THR A 82 11.07 6.47 10.20
CA THR A 82 10.72 5.69 9.01
C THR A 82 10.51 4.20 9.32
N ASP A 83 11.19 3.68 10.35
CA ASP A 83 11.08 2.28 10.79
C ASP A 83 10.78 2.23 12.31
N PRO A 84 9.52 2.52 12.72
CA PRO A 84 9.08 2.29 14.08
C PRO A 84 8.83 0.80 14.29
N ALA A 85 9.09 0.31 15.50
CA ALA A 85 8.58 -1.00 15.89
C ALA A 85 7.05 -0.90 16.07
N VAL A 86 6.34 -1.80 15.39
CA VAL A 86 4.88 -1.80 15.31
C VAL A 86 4.35 -3.16 15.72
N ALA A 87 3.15 -3.17 16.30
CA ALA A 87 2.45 -4.40 16.65
C ALA A 87 1.02 -4.34 16.11
N VAL A 88 0.65 -5.33 15.29
CA VAL A 88 -0.70 -5.50 14.75
C VAL A 88 -1.43 -6.52 15.60
N ASN A 89 -2.60 -6.17 16.14
CA ASN A 89 -3.38 -7.03 17.07
C ASN A 89 -2.53 -7.65 18.18
N GLN A 90 -1.78 -6.81 18.91
CA GLN A 90 -0.90 -7.25 20.02
C GLN A 90 0.28 -8.15 19.61
N THR A 91 0.54 -8.32 18.31
CA THR A 91 1.63 -9.13 17.78
C THR A 91 2.62 -8.23 17.06
N TYR A 92 3.92 -8.31 17.38
CA TYR A 92 4.95 -7.56 16.65
C TYR A 92 4.90 -7.89 15.16
N ALA A 93 4.76 -6.85 14.35
CA ALA A 93 4.61 -6.94 12.92
C ALA A 93 5.74 -6.15 12.25
N MET A 94 6.05 -6.52 11.01
CA MET A 94 6.97 -5.75 10.17
C MET A 94 6.18 -4.70 9.38
N LEU A 95 6.89 -3.72 8.81
CA LEU A 95 6.29 -2.73 7.91
C LEU A 95 5.59 -3.35 6.70
N ASP A 96 6.04 -4.51 6.23
CA ASP A 96 5.44 -5.24 5.10
C ASP A 96 4.16 -6.01 5.47
N GLU A 97 3.83 -6.11 6.76
CA GLU A 97 2.63 -6.82 7.22
C GLU A 97 1.38 -6.14 6.66
N ARG A 98 0.44 -6.95 6.15
CA ARG A 98 -0.82 -6.45 5.60
C ARG A 98 -1.79 -6.12 6.72
N LEU A 99 -2.43 -4.98 6.58
CA LEU A 99 -3.51 -4.54 7.44
C LEU A 99 -4.86 -4.92 6.84
N GLY A 100 -5.79 -5.25 7.73
CA GLY A 100 -7.19 -5.53 7.48
C GLY A 100 -8.10 -4.56 8.22
N THR A 101 -9.40 -4.59 7.87
CA THR A 101 -10.39 -3.73 8.51
C THR A 101 -10.55 -4.08 9.99
N GLY A 102 -10.47 -3.06 10.84
CA GLY A 102 -10.59 -3.19 12.29
C GLY A 102 -9.28 -3.57 12.99
N ASP A 103 -8.18 -3.69 12.25
CA ASP A 103 -6.90 -4.00 12.87
C ASP A 103 -6.40 -2.87 13.74
N GLU A 104 -5.84 -3.26 14.88
CA GLU A 104 -5.18 -2.34 15.81
C GLU A 104 -3.68 -2.35 15.58
N VAL A 105 -3.10 -1.20 15.26
CA VAL A 105 -1.67 -1.02 14.98
C VAL A 105 -1.04 -0.16 16.06
N ALA A 106 -0.35 -0.80 16.99
CA ALA A 106 0.36 -0.14 18.07
C ALA A 106 1.78 0.25 17.65
N PHE A 107 2.12 1.53 17.80
CA PHE A 107 3.49 2.03 17.67
C PHE A 107 4.21 1.88 19.00
N ILE A 108 5.20 1.00 19.03
CA ILE A 108 5.96 0.66 20.23
C ILE A 108 7.36 1.24 20.05
N PRO A 109 7.74 2.29 20.79
CA PRO A 109 9.12 2.77 20.75
C PRO A 109 10.04 1.68 21.32
N PRO A 110 11.32 1.61 20.89
CA PRO A 110 12.26 0.63 21.41
C PRO A 110 12.31 0.75 22.93
N VAL A 111 11.80 -0.27 23.61
CA VAL A 111 11.85 -0.31 25.07
C VAL A 111 13.31 -0.53 25.45
N ALA A 112 13.91 0.46 26.10
CA ALA A 112 15.14 0.26 26.85
C ALA A 112 14.80 -0.60 28.07
N GLY A 113 14.53 -1.89 27.84
CA GLY A 113 14.38 -2.88 28.90
C GLY A 113 15.76 -3.12 29.51
N GLY A 114 15.92 -2.71 30.77
CA GLY A 114 17.05 -3.10 31.62
C GLY A 114 16.92 -4.53 32.12
#